data_AF-A0A921MW98-F1
#
_entry.id   AF-A0A921MW98-F1
#
_cell.length_a   1.000
_cell.length_b   1.000
_cell.length_c   1.000
_cell.angle_alpha   90.00
_cell.angle_beta   90.00
_cell.angle_gamma   90.00
#
_symmetry.space_group_name_H-M   'P 1'
#
loop_
_entity.id
_entity.type
_entity.pdbx_description
1 polymer ?
#
loop_
_entity_poly.entity_id
_entity_poly.type
_entity_poly.pdbx_seq_one_letter_code
_entity_poly.pdbx_strand_id
1 'polypeptide(L)'
;MTGTPGSASSPAAALLVAVRNGRPLDALEVLEPLPLARRKRAWTPALREAADAIDMSPDSARDPQGRWVGRLRQAHWDAATVARLGTREAQIAAKRVHPIELPVARDLIPRLFPEQLDVFVEVWSQAFLSNPKAWDRLRGVEAMFDWAQQGLVPPPTQRGAVLLLIAQHDLSGYLDQHPVLIRTTLPLLFTVEGRSGASAAQRDETMPGLSLGRHLVPRLIREGHWEREQVLQWCEQALAMPRSAYELRWFRALRERVEALR
;
A
#
# COMPACT_ATOMS: atom_id res chain seq x y z
N MET A 1 52.17 20.10 9.64
CA MET A 1 51.59 18.86 9.07
C MET A 1 50.14 19.17 8.72
N THR A 2 49.76 19.08 7.45
CA THR A 2 48.39 19.39 6.99
C THR A 2 47.51 18.14 7.07
N GLY A 3 46.45 18.19 7.87
CA GLY A 3 45.49 17.10 7.98
C GLY A 3 44.75 16.87 6.66
N THR A 4 44.71 15.64 6.18
CA THR A 4 43.94 15.28 4.98
C THR A 4 42.45 15.42 5.28
N PRO A 5 41.66 16.15 4.46
CA PRO A 5 40.22 16.19 4.63
C PRO A 5 39.64 14.78 4.41
N GLY A 6 38.80 14.32 5.34
CA GLY A 6 38.18 13.00 5.27
C GLY A 6 37.39 12.84 3.98
N SER A 7 37.71 11.79 3.20
CA SER A 7 37.00 11.49 1.96
C SER A 7 35.54 11.17 2.26
N ALA A 8 34.63 12.10 1.97
CA ALA A 8 33.20 11.84 1.99
C ALA A 8 32.91 10.62 1.09
N SER A 9 32.36 9.55 1.67
CA SER A 9 32.08 8.32 0.94
C SER A 9 31.08 8.60 -0.18
N SER A 10 31.34 8.06 -1.37
CA SER A 10 30.43 8.30 -2.51
C SER A 10 29.04 7.73 -2.18
N PRO A 11 27.93 8.37 -2.60
CA PRO A 11 26.60 7.86 -2.27
C PRO A 11 26.36 6.41 -2.71
N ALA A 12 26.98 5.97 -3.80
CA ALA A 12 26.95 4.57 -4.22
C ALA A 12 27.63 3.62 -3.20
N ALA A 13 28.77 4.02 -2.63
CA ALA A 13 29.47 3.25 -1.61
C ALA A 13 28.71 3.27 -0.27
N ALA A 14 28.18 4.43 0.14
CA ALA A 14 27.37 4.55 1.35
C ALA A 14 26.08 3.70 1.26
N LEU A 15 25.37 3.75 0.12
CA LEU A 15 24.17 2.95 -0.11
C LEU A 15 24.47 1.45 -0.18
N LEU A 16 25.59 1.04 -0.78
CA LEU A 16 26.06 -0.35 -0.76
C LEU A 16 26.38 -0.84 0.66
N VAL A 17 26.95 0.02 1.50
CA VAL A 17 27.20 -0.28 2.92
C VAL A 17 25.89 -0.34 3.72
N ALA A 18 24.90 0.51 3.43
CA ALA A 18 23.59 0.47 4.07
C ALA A 18 22.82 -0.82 3.75
N VAL A 19 22.76 -1.21 2.46
CA VAL A 19 22.10 -2.45 2.01
C VAL A 19 22.77 -3.69 2.60
N ARG A 20 24.11 -3.79 2.53
CA ARG A 20 24.86 -4.95 3.07
C ARG A 20 24.74 -5.15 4.58
N ASN A 21 24.38 -4.11 5.34
CA ASN A 21 24.23 -4.17 6.81
C ASN A 21 22.76 -4.11 7.28
N GLY A 22 21.80 -4.02 6.35
CA GLY A 22 20.37 -4.01 6.67
C GLY A 22 19.95 -2.76 7.40
N ARG A 23 20.32 -1.61 6.85
CA ARG A 23 20.04 -0.30 7.43
C ARG A 23 19.18 0.52 6.47
N PRO A 24 17.84 0.36 6.49
CA PRO A 24 16.94 1.04 5.57
C PRO A 24 16.88 2.55 5.83
N LEU A 25 17.11 2.99 7.07
CA LEU A 25 17.21 4.41 7.42
C LEU A 25 18.49 5.05 6.86
N ASP A 26 19.67 4.45 7.07
CA ASP A 26 20.91 4.88 6.41
C ASP A 26 20.77 4.91 4.87
N ALA A 27 20.09 3.92 4.28
CA ALA A 27 19.84 3.87 2.84
C ALA A 27 18.95 5.03 2.36
N LEU A 28 17.96 5.41 3.17
CA LEU A 28 17.09 6.56 2.95
C LEU A 28 17.86 7.88 3.10
N GLU A 29 18.61 8.07 4.19
CA GLU A 29 19.37 9.28 4.48
C GLU A 29 20.46 9.58 3.42
N VAL A 30 21.01 8.53 2.78
CA VAL A 30 21.92 8.67 1.63
C VAL A 30 21.20 9.12 0.35
N LEU A 31 19.90 8.83 0.20
CA LEU A 31 19.12 9.10 -1.02
C LEU A 31 18.29 10.38 -0.94
N GLU A 32 17.65 10.63 0.20
CA GLU A 32 16.73 11.75 0.48
C GLU A 32 17.30 13.12 0.02
N PRO A 33 18.50 13.58 0.45
CA PRO A 33 19.05 14.88 0.07
C PRO A 33 19.59 14.94 -1.38
N LEU A 34 19.57 13.83 -2.13
CA LEU A 34 20.08 13.80 -3.49
C LEU A 34 18.99 14.08 -4.53
N PRO A 35 19.24 14.92 -5.55
CA PRO A 35 18.35 15.02 -6.70
C PRO A 35 18.30 13.69 -7.46
N LEU A 36 17.16 13.38 -8.07
CA LEU A 36 16.88 12.12 -8.80
C LEU A 36 18.02 11.70 -9.76
N ALA A 37 18.64 12.63 -10.48
CA ALA A 37 19.76 12.34 -11.38
C ALA A 37 21.01 11.78 -10.67
N ARG A 38 21.25 12.17 -9.41
CA ARG A 38 22.30 11.58 -8.54
C ARG A 38 21.82 10.27 -7.92
N ARG A 39 20.57 10.18 -7.45
CA ARG A 39 19.98 8.91 -6.95
C ARG A 39 20.09 7.79 -8.00
N LYS A 40 19.69 8.05 -9.26
CA LYS A 40 19.85 7.11 -10.39
C LYS A 40 21.29 6.63 -10.59
N ARG A 41 22.29 7.51 -10.45
CA ARG A 41 23.72 7.17 -10.58
C ARG A 41 24.25 6.34 -9.40
N ALA A 42 23.57 6.30 -8.26
CA ALA A 42 23.93 5.42 -7.15
C ALA A 42 23.59 3.93 -7.42
N TRP A 43 22.71 3.63 -8.39
CA TRP A 43 22.32 2.26 -8.79
C TRP A 43 23.40 1.54 -9.62
N THR A 44 24.59 1.42 -9.03
CA THR A 44 25.77 0.76 -9.60
C THR A 44 25.58 -0.75 -9.75
N PRO A 45 26.39 -1.43 -10.59
CA PRO A 45 26.37 -2.89 -10.69
C PRO A 45 26.56 -3.61 -9.35
N ALA A 46 27.50 -3.15 -8.52
CA ALA A 46 27.77 -3.76 -7.20
C ALA A 46 26.61 -3.59 -6.20
N LEU A 47 25.86 -2.48 -6.27
CA LEU A 47 24.65 -2.29 -5.46
C LEU A 47 23.51 -3.20 -5.93
N ARG A 48 23.36 -3.36 -7.25
CA ARG A 48 22.40 -4.28 -7.85
C ARG A 48 22.69 -5.72 -7.47
N GLU A 49 23.93 -6.17 -7.64
CA GLU A 49 24.40 -7.49 -7.24
C GLU A 49 24.13 -7.76 -5.74
N ALA A 50 24.42 -6.80 -4.86
CA ALA A 50 24.15 -6.93 -3.43
C ALA A 50 22.64 -7.02 -3.09
N ALA A 51 21.78 -6.29 -3.82
CA ALA A 51 20.33 -6.35 -3.63
C ALA A 51 19.73 -7.64 -4.21
N ASP A 52 20.16 -8.05 -5.41
CA ASP A 52 19.71 -9.27 -6.08
C ASP A 52 20.14 -10.52 -5.29
N ALA A 53 21.32 -10.49 -4.63
CA ALA A 53 21.77 -11.56 -3.74
C ALA A 53 20.94 -11.71 -2.44
N ILE A 54 20.36 -10.62 -1.92
CA ILE A 54 19.47 -10.65 -0.74
C ILE A 54 18.15 -11.37 -1.09
N ASP A 55 17.61 -11.13 -2.28
CA ASP A 55 16.39 -11.78 -2.74
C ASP A 55 16.64 -13.26 -3.13
N MET A 56 17.81 -13.57 -3.69
CA MET A 56 18.16 -14.92 -4.17
C MET A 56 18.78 -15.87 -3.13
N SER A 57 19.02 -15.44 -1.87
CA SER A 57 19.70 -16.28 -0.87
C SER A 57 19.22 -16.01 0.58
N PRO A 58 17.91 -16.19 0.87
CA PRO A 58 17.24 -15.67 2.08
C PRO A 58 17.77 -16.16 3.43
N ASP A 59 18.49 -17.28 3.48
CA ASP A 59 19.05 -17.86 4.71
C ASP A 59 20.59 -17.82 4.79
N SER A 60 21.26 -17.22 3.80
CA SER A 60 22.72 -17.36 3.63
C SER A 60 23.57 -16.33 4.38
N ALA A 61 24.08 -16.71 5.54
CA ALA A 61 25.22 -16.05 6.17
C ALA A 61 26.52 -16.34 5.40
N ARG A 62 27.46 -15.38 5.38
CA ARG A 62 28.83 -15.52 4.86
C ARG A 62 29.79 -14.63 5.69
N ASP A 63 31.10 -14.87 5.62
CA ASP A 63 32.16 -14.19 6.40
C ASP A 63 32.79 -12.96 5.65
N PRO A 64 34.10 -12.72 5.34
CA PRO A 64 34.52 -11.35 4.89
C PRO A 64 34.37 -10.96 3.40
N GLN A 65 34.99 -11.69 2.44
CA GLN A 65 35.30 -11.21 1.07
C GLN A 65 34.07 -11.08 0.14
N GLY A 66 33.27 -10.01 0.28
CA GLY A 66 31.98 -9.91 -0.41
C GLY A 66 30.95 -10.88 0.19
N ARG A 67 31.06 -11.05 1.51
CA ARG A 67 30.38 -12.03 2.32
C ARG A 67 29.73 -11.27 3.52
N TRP A 68 28.81 -11.89 4.26
CA TRP A 68 27.57 -11.26 4.73
C TRP A 68 27.17 -11.81 6.11
N VAL A 69 27.49 -11.10 7.21
CA VAL A 69 27.74 -11.75 8.51
C VAL A 69 26.48 -11.96 9.39
N GLY A 70 25.67 -12.97 9.05
CA GLY A 70 24.54 -13.47 9.87
C GLY A 70 23.38 -14.00 9.02
N ARG A 71 22.35 -14.62 9.62
CA ARG A 71 21.10 -14.90 8.89
C ARG A 71 20.50 -13.57 8.43
N LEU A 72 19.90 -13.52 7.23
CA LEU A 72 19.27 -12.31 6.76
C LEU A 72 18.15 -11.88 7.73
N ARG A 73 18.07 -10.59 8.04
CA ARG A 73 17.03 -9.98 8.90
C ARG A 73 16.14 -9.09 8.03
N GLN A 74 14.87 -8.89 8.39
CA GLN A 74 13.88 -8.13 7.59
C GLN A 74 14.46 -6.83 6.99
N ALA A 75 15.15 -6.05 7.83
CA ALA A 75 15.82 -4.79 7.50
C ALA A 75 16.78 -4.79 6.29
N HIS A 76 17.19 -5.95 5.75
CA HIS A 76 18.05 -6.05 4.56
C HIS A 76 17.26 -6.13 3.26
N TRP A 77 16.13 -6.86 3.25
CA TRP A 77 15.15 -6.73 2.17
C TRP A 77 14.56 -5.32 2.18
N ASP A 78 14.31 -4.75 3.36
CA ASP A 78 13.85 -3.35 3.50
C ASP A 78 14.89 -2.36 2.93
N ALA A 79 16.18 -2.50 3.29
CA ALA A 79 17.24 -1.63 2.78
C ALA A 79 17.46 -1.80 1.27
N ALA A 80 17.44 -3.04 0.76
CA ALA A 80 17.48 -3.33 -0.66
C ALA A 80 16.27 -2.70 -1.38
N THR A 81 15.09 -2.73 -0.76
CA THR A 81 13.84 -2.13 -1.28
C THR A 81 13.92 -0.61 -1.31
N VAL A 82 14.37 0.05 -0.23
CA VAL A 82 14.63 1.50 -0.19
C VAL A 82 15.60 1.92 -1.29
N ALA A 83 16.70 1.16 -1.49
CA ALA A 83 17.63 1.41 -2.58
C ALA A 83 16.97 1.22 -3.97
N ARG A 84 16.28 0.09 -4.20
CA ARG A 84 15.55 -0.23 -5.44
C ARG A 84 14.45 0.80 -5.75
N LEU A 85 13.82 1.39 -4.75
CA LEU A 85 12.82 2.46 -4.88
C LEU A 85 13.50 3.80 -5.20
N GLY A 86 14.32 4.31 -4.27
CA GLY A 86 14.81 5.69 -4.29
C GLY A 86 15.76 6.01 -5.45
N THR A 87 16.42 5.02 -6.06
CA THR A 87 17.22 5.23 -7.27
C THR A 87 16.40 5.26 -8.57
N ARG A 88 15.07 5.31 -8.50
CA ARG A 88 14.14 5.32 -9.65
C ARG A 88 13.17 6.51 -9.59
N GLU A 89 12.46 6.76 -10.70
CA GLU A 89 11.30 7.66 -10.74
C GLU A 89 10.09 7.00 -10.04
N ALA A 90 9.21 7.80 -9.41
CA ALA A 90 7.99 7.30 -8.75
C ALA A 90 7.18 6.36 -9.66
N GLN A 91 6.95 6.77 -10.91
CA GLN A 91 6.20 6.02 -11.93
C GLN A 91 6.85 4.66 -12.32
N ILE A 92 8.13 4.43 -11.99
CA ILE A 92 8.82 3.15 -12.15
C ILE A 92 8.88 2.41 -10.81
N ALA A 93 9.12 3.12 -9.70
CA ALA A 93 9.14 2.59 -8.35
C ALA A 93 7.80 1.93 -7.97
N ALA A 94 6.68 2.65 -8.13
CA ALA A 94 5.33 2.16 -7.88
C ALA A 94 4.96 0.90 -8.70
N LYS A 95 5.58 0.71 -9.88
CA LYS A 95 5.27 -0.40 -10.81
C LYS A 95 6.17 -1.62 -10.68
N ARG A 96 7.34 -1.52 -10.04
CA ARG A 96 8.42 -2.53 -10.19
C ARG A 96 9.10 -3.01 -8.90
N VAL A 97 8.58 -2.67 -7.72
CA VAL A 97 9.23 -3.03 -6.44
C VAL A 97 8.31 -3.74 -5.45
N HIS A 98 7.15 -4.24 -5.89
CA HIS A 98 6.29 -5.09 -5.06
C HIS A 98 6.72 -6.56 -5.13
N PRO A 99 6.55 -7.35 -4.05
CA PRO A 99 5.90 -6.99 -2.78
C PRO A 99 6.77 -6.17 -1.81
N ILE A 100 6.23 -5.06 -1.30
CA ILE A 100 6.88 -4.20 -0.29
C ILE A 100 6.35 -4.61 1.10
N GLU A 101 7.14 -4.46 2.17
CA GLU A 101 6.60 -4.57 3.54
C GLU A 101 5.84 -3.30 3.93
N LEU A 102 4.72 -3.43 4.65
CA LEU A 102 3.89 -2.29 5.03
C LEU A 102 4.65 -1.15 5.75
N PRO A 103 5.57 -1.39 6.71
CA PRO A 103 6.36 -0.30 7.32
C PRO A 103 7.25 0.45 6.31
N VAL A 104 7.84 -0.25 5.34
CA VAL A 104 8.66 0.37 4.29
C VAL A 104 7.80 1.20 3.34
N ALA A 105 6.64 0.67 2.96
CA ALA A 105 5.68 1.37 2.11
C ALA A 105 5.13 2.62 2.82
N ARG A 106 4.68 2.47 4.07
CA ARG A 106 4.10 3.56 4.86
C ARG A 106 5.11 4.65 5.19
N ASP A 107 6.24 4.29 5.81
CA ASP A 107 7.09 5.26 6.50
C ASP A 107 8.24 5.81 5.63
N LEU A 108 8.67 5.06 4.59
CA LEU A 108 9.88 5.40 3.83
C LEU A 108 9.59 5.88 2.40
N ILE A 109 8.48 5.47 1.76
CA ILE A 109 8.09 6.00 0.44
C ILE A 109 7.77 7.51 0.49
N PRO A 110 7.03 8.06 1.48
CA PRO A 110 6.82 9.51 1.62
C PRO A 110 8.10 10.32 1.69
N ARG A 111 9.15 9.81 2.33
CA ARG A 111 10.46 10.50 2.41
C ARG A 111 11.26 10.41 1.11
N LEU A 112 11.10 9.33 0.35
CA LEU A 112 11.68 9.22 -0.99
C LEU A 112 10.95 10.07 -2.05
N PHE A 113 9.63 10.20 -1.94
CA PHE A 113 8.74 10.73 -2.99
C PHE A 113 7.67 11.71 -2.45
N PRO A 114 8.02 12.75 -1.65
CA PRO A 114 7.04 13.55 -0.90
C PRO A 114 6.01 14.28 -1.78
N GLU A 115 6.40 14.65 -3.00
CA GLU A 115 5.55 15.37 -3.96
C GLU A 115 4.91 14.45 -5.02
N GLN A 116 5.04 13.12 -4.87
CA GLN A 116 4.72 12.14 -5.94
C GLN A 116 3.97 10.90 -5.42
N LEU A 117 3.34 10.97 -4.24
CA LEU A 117 2.57 9.87 -3.65
C LEU A 117 1.27 9.57 -4.40
N ASP A 118 0.68 10.57 -5.06
CA ASP A 118 -0.44 10.43 -5.99
C ASP A 118 -0.15 9.41 -7.11
N VAL A 119 1.08 9.41 -7.64
CA VAL A 119 1.55 8.44 -8.64
C VAL A 119 1.52 7.02 -8.10
N PHE A 120 1.85 6.82 -6.81
CA PHE A 120 1.73 5.52 -6.15
C PHE A 120 0.26 5.14 -5.95
N VAL A 121 -0.58 6.04 -5.42
CA VAL A 121 -2.04 5.81 -5.23
C VAL A 121 -2.70 5.32 -6.53
N GLU A 122 -2.45 6.00 -7.65
CA GLU A 122 -3.04 5.67 -8.96
C GLU A 122 -2.53 4.32 -9.48
N VAL A 123 -1.20 4.12 -9.50
CA VAL A 123 -0.59 2.87 -9.99
C VAL A 123 -1.02 1.67 -9.18
N TRP A 124 -1.05 1.79 -7.85
CA TRP A 124 -1.42 0.72 -6.93
C TRP A 124 -2.90 0.36 -7.01
N SER A 125 -3.76 1.38 -7.10
CA SER A 125 -5.18 1.20 -7.38
C SER A 125 -5.39 0.43 -8.69
N GLN A 126 -4.74 0.87 -9.77
CA GLN A 126 -4.87 0.21 -11.06
C GLN A 126 -4.27 -1.20 -11.08
N ALA A 127 -3.22 -1.47 -10.31
CA ALA A 127 -2.64 -2.80 -10.15
C ALA A 127 -3.61 -3.76 -9.43
N PHE A 128 -4.18 -3.34 -8.30
CA PHE A 128 -5.19 -4.13 -7.59
C PHE A 128 -6.44 -4.34 -8.45
N LEU A 129 -6.95 -3.30 -9.10
CA LEU A 129 -8.09 -3.42 -10.02
C LEU A 129 -7.84 -4.39 -11.18
N SER A 130 -6.60 -4.46 -11.68
CA SER A 130 -6.22 -5.35 -12.77
C SER A 130 -6.15 -6.82 -12.34
N ASN A 131 -5.71 -7.12 -11.11
CA ASN A 131 -5.74 -8.49 -10.58
C ASN A 131 -5.93 -8.51 -9.04
N PRO A 132 -7.18 -8.48 -8.54
CA PRO A 132 -7.47 -8.49 -7.10
C PRO A 132 -7.09 -9.79 -6.37
N LYS A 133 -6.65 -10.82 -7.10
CA LYS A 133 -6.29 -12.15 -6.58
C LYS A 133 -4.78 -12.34 -6.39
N ALA A 134 -3.96 -11.33 -6.72
CA ALA A 134 -2.50 -11.37 -6.57
C ALA A 134 -2.04 -10.70 -5.27
N TRP A 135 -2.66 -11.08 -4.13
CA TRP A 135 -2.38 -10.48 -2.82
C TRP A 135 -0.90 -10.60 -2.43
N ASP A 136 -0.27 -11.72 -2.81
CA ASP A 136 1.16 -12.01 -2.70
C ASP A 136 2.05 -10.94 -3.37
N ARG A 137 1.58 -10.34 -4.48
CA ARG A 137 2.31 -9.37 -5.30
C ARG A 137 1.88 -7.93 -5.06
N LEU A 138 0.88 -7.74 -4.21
CA LEU A 138 0.27 -6.44 -3.91
C LEU A 138 0.46 -6.03 -2.45
N ARG A 139 1.19 -6.82 -1.64
CA ARG A 139 1.58 -6.42 -0.27
C ARG A 139 2.25 -5.04 -0.25
N GLY A 140 1.87 -4.23 0.74
CA GLY A 140 2.34 -2.87 0.97
C GLY A 140 1.58 -1.80 0.19
N VAL A 141 0.67 -2.14 -0.73
CA VAL A 141 -0.14 -1.13 -1.45
C VAL A 141 -1.22 -0.49 -0.58
N GLU A 142 -1.61 -1.16 0.50
CA GLU A 142 -2.53 -0.65 1.52
C GLU A 142 -2.01 0.61 2.23
N ALA A 143 -0.69 0.87 2.21
CA ALA A 143 -0.06 2.06 2.78
C ALA A 143 -0.62 3.40 2.27
N MET A 144 -1.28 3.43 1.11
CA MET A 144 -1.94 4.66 0.62
C MET A 144 -3.09 5.13 1.51
N PHE A 145 -3.66 4.24 2.33
CA PHE A 145 -4.67 4.58 3.33
C PHE A 145 -4.04 5.17 4.60
N ASP A 146 -2.92 4.62 5.07
CA ASP A 146 -2.11 5.22 6.13
C ASP A 146 -1.67 6.65 5.72
N TRP A 147 -1.19 6.84 4.48
CA TRP A 147 -0.81 8.17 3.96
C TRP A 147 -1.99 9.15 3.95
N ALA A 148 -3.20 8.69 3.61
CA ALA A 148 -4.41 9.52 3.64
C ALA A 148 -4.82 9.89 5.08
N GLN A 149 -4.70 8.95 6.03
CA GLN A 149 -4.94 9.20 7.45
C GLN A 149 -3.86 10.13 8.07
N GLN A 150 -2.66 10.17 7.50
CA GLN A 150 -1.60 11.13 7.82
C GLN A 150 -1.72 12.47 7.08
N GLY A 151 -2.70 12.63 6.17
CA GLY A 151 -2.89 13.85 5.37
C GLY A 151 -1.84 14.09 4.27
N LEU A 152 -1.03 13.07 3.94
CA LEU A 152 0.01 13.15 2.91
C LEU A 152 -0.54 13.05 1.48
N VAL A 153 -1.73 12.43 1.33
CA VAL A 153 -2.51 12.38 0.09
C VAL A 153 -3.99 12.61 0.39
N PRO A 154 -4.80 13.07 -0.57
CA PRO A 154 -6.25 12.97 -0.47
C PRO A 154 -6.69 11.50 -0.29
N PRO A 155 -7.77 11.22 0.47
CA PRO A 155 -8.33 9.87 0.57
C PRO A 155 -8.61 9.27 -0.82
N PRO A 156 -8.05 8.08 -1.16
CA PRO A 156 -8.15 7.52 -2.50
C PRO A 156 -9.59 7.37 -2.97
N THR A 157 -9.87 7.77 -4.22
CA THR A 157 -11.21 7.69 -4.84
C THR A 157 -11.26 6.70 -6.00
N GLN A 158 -10.10 6.19 -6.43
CA GLN A 158 -9.95 5.22 -7.49
C GLN A 158 -10.73 3.94 -7.18
N ARG A 159 -11.44 3.40 -8.19
CA ARG A 159 -12.13 2.10 -8.13
C ARG A 159 -11.26 0.98 -7.56
N GLY A 160 -9.96 0.98 -7.86
CA GLY A 160 -9.01 0.02 -7.31
C GLY A 160 -8.81 0.15 -5.80
N ALA A 161 -8.60 1.36 -5.28
CA ALA A 161 -8.49 1.60 -3.85
C ALA A 161 -9.78 1.28 -3.10
N VAL A 162 -10.95 1.64 -3.64
CA VAL A 162 -12.25 1.30 -3.01
C VAL A 162 -12.42 -0.22 -2.90
N LEU A 163 -12.04 -0.97 -3.94
CA LEU A 163 -12.09 -2.44 -3.92
C LEU A 163 -11.00 -3.07 -3.01
N LEU A 164 -9.84 -2.43 -2.86
CA LEU A 164 -8.80 -2.85 -1.91
C LEU A 164 -9.21 -2.59 -0.45
N LEU A 165 -9.82 -1.42 -0.18
CA LEU A 165 -10.30 -1.07 1.15
C LEU A 165 -11.32 -2.12 1.61
N ILE A 166 -12.33 -2.42 0.79
CA ILE A 166 -13.28 -3.48 1.17
C ILE A 166 -12.64 -4.87 1.24
N ALA A 167 -11.48 -5.12 0.64
CA ALA A 167 -10.79 -6.41 0.72
C ALA A 167 -10.03 -6.66 2.05
N GLN A 168 -9.83 -5.62 2.89
CA GLN A 168 -9.13 -5.76 4.18
C GLN A 168 -9.82 -6.78 5.10
N HIS A 169 -9.07 -7.74 5.67
CA HIS A 169 -9.66 -8.86 6.43
C HIS A 169 -10.57 -8.37 7.56
N ASP A 170 -9.99 -7.75 8.60
CA ASP A 170 -10.74 -6.96 9.58
C ASP A 170 -10.83 -5.49 9.12
N LEU A 171 -11.76 -5.23 8.21
CA LEU A 171 -12.09 -3.86 7.80
C LEU A 171 -12.67 -3.03 8.95
N SER A 172 -13.29 -3.66 9.96
CA SER A 172 -13.93 -2.94 11.07
C SER A 172 -12.87 -2.25 11.92
N GLY A 173 -11.90 -3.02 12.44
CA GLY A 173 -10.77 -2.49 13.19
C GLY A 173 -9.79 -1.67 12.34
N TYR A 174 -9.71 -1.91 11.02
CA TYR A 174 -8.90 -1.08 10.12
C TYR A 174 -9.48 0.33 9.94
N LEU A 175 -10.81 0.46 9.80
CA LEU A 175 -11.48 1.77 9.72
C LEU A 175 -11.42 2.55 11.04
N ASP A 176 -11.41 1.85 12.18
CA ASP A 176 -11.25 2.48 13.50
C ASP A 176 -9.86 3.14 13.67
N GLN A 177 -8.86 2.62 12.95
CA GLN A 177 -7.52 3.23 12.83
C GLN A 177 -7.42 4.28 11.71
N HIS A 178 -8.31 4.23 10.72
CA HIS A 178 -8.32 5.12 9.55
C HIS A 178 -9.68 5.84 9.37
N PRO A 179 -10.17 6.60 10.39
CA PRO A 179 -11.50 7.18 10.38
C PRO A 179 -11.76 8.16 9.22
N VAL A 180 -10.71 8.72 8.60
CA VAL A 180 -10.84 9.56 7.40
C VAL A 180 -11.56 8.83 6.25
N LEU A 181 -11.33 7.52 6.09
CA LEU A 181 -11.86 6.70 5.00
C LEU A 181 -13.37 6.46 5.14
N ILE A 182 -13.88 6.44 6.37
CA ILE A 182 -15.29 6.14 6.70
C ILE A 182 -16.23 7.10 5.97
N ARG A 183 -15.90 8.39 5.91
CA ARG A 183 -16.72 9.43 5.24
C ARG A 183 -16.21 9.82 3.85
N THR A 184 -15.21 9.13 3.28
CA THR A 184 -14.57 9.51 2.00
C THR A 184 -14.42 8.36 1.01
N THR A 185 -13.47 7.45 1.21
CA THR A 185 -13.23 6.30 0.31
C THR A 185 -14.32 5.23 0.42
N LEU A 186 -14.81 4.94 1.63
CA LEU A 186 -15.74 3.84 1.87
C LEU A 186 -17.15 4.05 1.24
N PRO A 187 -17.77 5.25 1.27
CA PRO A 187 -19.04 5.51 0.59
C PRO A 187 -19.00 5.31 -0.93
N LEU A 188 -17.82 5.37 -1.56
CA LEU A 188 -17.68 5.09 -2.99
C LEU A 188 -17.97 3.63 -3.36
N LEU A 189 -18.08 2.72 -2.38
CA LEU A 189 -18.59 1.35 -2.60
C LEU A 189 -19.93 1.34 -3.36
N PHE A 190 -20.81 2.29 -3.07
CA PHE A 190 -22.15 2.35 -3.65
C PHE A 190 -22.15 2.80 -5.12
N THR A 191 -21.12 3.50 -5.59
CA THR A 191 -20.95 3.92 -7.00
C THR A 191 -19.92 3.10 -7.77
N VAL A 192 -19.00 2.42 -7.08
CA VAL A 192 -18.00 1.54 -7.70
C VAL A 192 -18.59 0.17 -8.06
N GLU A 193 -18.48 -0.20 -9.33
CA GLU A 193 -18.77 -1.56 -9.83
C GLU A 193 -17.75 -2.58 -9.29
N GLY A 194 -18.23 -3.74 -8.82
CA GLY A 194 -17.37 -4.86 -8.43
C GLY A 194 -16.60 -5.49 -9.61
N ARG A 195 -15.68 -6.42 -9.30
CA ARG A 195 -14.96 -7.25 -10.30
C ARG A 195 -14.79 -8.67 -9.76
N SER A 196 -14.60 -9.66 -10.64
CA SER A 196 -14.27 -11.03 -10.21
C SER A 196 -13.01 -11.04 -9.35
N GLY A 197 -13.14 -11.44 -8.09
CA GLY A 197 -12.08 -11.39 -7.07
C GLY A 197 -12.22 -10.24 -6.06
N ALA A 198 -12.98 -9.18 -6.34
CA ALA A 198 -13.24 -8.09 -5.41
C ALA A 198 -14.59 -7.39 -5.68
N SER A 199 -15.58 -7.65 -4.83
CA SER A 199 -16.83 -6.89 -4.73
C SER A 199 -17.40 -7.07 -3.32
N ALA A 200 -18.27 -6.16 -2.86
CA ALA A 200 -18.91 -6.29 -1.56
C ALA A 200 -19.76 -7.57 -1.44
N ALA A 201 -20.47 -7.94 -2.51
CA ALA A 201 -21.20 -9.19 -2.59
C ALA A 201 -20.29 -10.41 -2.42
N GLN A 202 -19.15 -10.44 -3.13
CA GLN A 202 -18.19 -11.55 -3.04
C GLN A 202 -17.50 -11.62 -1.67
N ARG A 203 -17.20 -10.47 -1.05
CA ARG A 203 -16.69 -10.45 0.33
C ARG A 203 -17.71 -11.04 1.30
N ASP A 204 -18.97 -10.62 1.23
CA ASP A 204 -20.00 -11.07 2.19
C ASP A 204 -20.30 -12.57 2.06
N GLU A 205 -20.04 -13.16 0.88
CA GLU A 205 -20.08 -14.60 0.65
C GLU A 205 -18.83 -15.34 1.21
N THR A 206 -17.63 -14.78 1.04
CA THR A 206 -16.38 -15.44 1.51
C THR A 206 -16.02 -15.16 2.97
N MET A 207 -16.53 -14.08 3.56
CA MET A 207 -16.26 -13.63 4.92
C MET A 207 -17.57 -13.34 5.68
N PRO A 208 -18.50 -14.31 5.84
CA PRO A 208 -19.85 -14.05 6.35
C PRO A 208 -19.88 -13.50 7.79
N GLY A 209 -18.89 -13.80 8.62
CA GLY A 209 -18.74 -13.23 9.98
C GLY A 209 -18.17 -11.80 10.03
N LEU A 210 -17.61 -11.31 8.91
CA LEU A 210 -17.08 -9.95 8.73
C LEU A 210 -17.79 -9.24 7.55
N SER A 211 -19.06 -9.62 7.33
CA SER A 211 -19.94 -9.11 6.29
C SER A 211 -20.19 -7.60 6.44
N LEU A 212 -19.99 -6.88 5.35
CA LEU A 212 -20.27 -5.46 5.24
C LEU A 212 -21.75 -5.19 5.51
N GLY A 213 -22.63 -5.93 4.84
CA GLY A 213 -24.06 -5.67 4.85
C GLY A 213 -24.80 -6.17 6.08
N ARG A 214 -24.20 -7.04 6.90
CA ARG A 214 -24.77 -7.53 8.16
C ARG A 214 -24.16 -6.87 9.40
N HIS A 215 -22.89 -6.49 9.34
CA HIS A 215 -22.15 -6.01 10.51
C HIS A 215 -21.66 -4.56 10.32
N LEU A 216 -20.84 -4.28 9.31
CA LEU A 216 -20.18 -2.97 9.19
C LEU A 216 -21.16 -1.82 8.90
N VAL A 217 -22.01 -1.92 7.87
CA VAL A 217 -22.93 -0.82 7.51
C VAL A 217 -23.92 -0.53 8.66
N PRO A 218 -24.54 -1.55 9.32
CA PRO A 218 -25.30 -1.32 10.55
C PRO A 218 -24.49 -0.75 11.72
N ARG A 219 -23.18 -1.05 11.83
CA ARG A 219 -22.28 -0.46 12.85
C ARG A 219 -22.12 1.05 12.61
N LEU A 220 -21.72 1.43 11.39
CA LEU A 220 -21.47 2.83 11.01
C LEU A 220 -22.73 3.70 11.12
N ILE A 221 -23.93 3.15 10.91
CA ILE A 221 -25.19 3.88 11.15
C ILE A 221 -25.43 4.10 12.65
N ARG A 222 -25.32 3.04 13.48
CA ARG A 222 -25.54 3.16 14.94
C ARG A 222 -24.50 4.04 15.65
N GLU A 223 -23.29 4.12 15.11
CA GLU A 223 -22.20 4.96 15.61
C GLU A 223 -22.29 6.43 15.12
N GLY A 224 -23.30 6.78 14.31
CA GLY A 224 -23.45 8.13 13.75
C GLY A 224 -22.39 8.50 12.70
N HIS A 225 -21.63 7.52 12.21
CA HIS A 225 -20.68 7.72 11.11
C HIS A 225 -21.40 7.96 9.78
N TRP A 226 -22.52 7.29 9.53
CA TRP A 226 -23.39 7.49 8.37
C TRP A 226 -24.85 7.67 8.81
N GLU A 227 -25.63 8.44 8.04
CA GLU A 227 -27.07 8.57 8.24
C GLU A 227 -27.83 7.44 7.53
N ARG A 228 -28.89 6.93 8.15
CA ARG A 228 -29.68 5.80 7.61
C ARG A 228 -30.29 6.14 6.26
N GLU A 229 -30.87 7.33 6.15
CA GLU A 229 -31.53 7.86 4.95
C GLU A 229 -30.52 8.07 3.81
N GLN A 230 -29.30 8.52 4.13
CA GLN A 230 -28.19 8.64 3.18
C GLN A 230 -27.75 7.26 2.63
N VAL A 231 -27.64 6.25 3.50
CA VAL A 231 -27.31 4.88 3.06
C VAL A 231 -28.43 4.27 2.19
N LEU A 232 -29.70 4.57 2.47
CA LEU A 232 -30.81 4.16 1.61
C LEU A 232 -30.73 4.80 0.21
N GLN A 233 -30.46 6.11 0.13
CA GLN A 233 -30.23 6.81 -1.15
C GLN A 233 -29.04 6.22 -1.93
N TRP A 234 -27.93 5.91 -1.24
CA TRP A 234 -26.79 5.24 -1.85
C TRP A 234 -27.13 3.82 -2.36
N CYS A 235 -27.95 3.06 -1.64
CA CYS A 235 -28.48 1.78 -2.14
C CYS A 235 -29.35 1.95 -3.40
N GLU A 236 -30.20 2.96 -3.45
CA GLU A 236 -31.03 3.23 -4.64
C GLU A 236 -30.19 3.64 -5.85
N GLN A 237 -29.19 4.51 -5.66
CA GLN A 237 -28.20 4.85 -6.69
C GLN A 237 -27.47 3.59 -7.18
N ALA A 238 -26.97 2.75 -6.27
CA ALA A 238 -26.28 1.52 -6.60
C ALA A 238 -27.16 0.53 -7.41
N LEU A 239 -28.48 0.52 -7.18
CA LEU A 239 -29.45 -0.32 -7.88
C LEU A 239 -29.90 0.24 -9.23
N ALA A 240 -29.76 1.55 -9.46
CA ALA A 240 -30.02 2.19 -10.75
C ALA A 240 -28.84 2.09 -11.74
N MET A 241 -27.64 1.77 -11.25
CA MET A 241 -26.43 1.64 -12.08
C MET A 241 -26.32 0.26 -12.75
N PRO A 242 -25.73 0.17 -13.97
CA PRO A 242 -25.34 -1.09 -14.57
C PRO A 242 -24.36 -1.86 -13.65
N ARG A 243 -24.77 -3.04 -13.20
CA ARG A 243 -24.00 -3.93 -12.30
C ARG A 243 -24.29 -5.39 -12.62
N SER A 244 -23.48 -6.30 -12.06
CA SER A 244 -23.79 -7.72 -12.12
C SER A 244 -25.10 -8.05 -11.37
N ALA A 245 -25.88 -9.01 -11.88
CA ALA A 245 -27.10 -9.48 -11.22
C ALA A 245 -26.84 -10.08 -9.81
N TYR A 246 -25.58 -10.38 -9.50
CA TYR A 246 -25.10 -10.84 -8.20
C TYR A 246 -24.95 -9.65 -7.22
N GLU A 247 -24.31 -8.55 -7.61
CA GLU A 247 -24.28 -7.31 -6.82
C GLU A 247 -25.67 -6.73 -6.60
N LEU A 248 -26.55 -6.73 -7.62
CA LEU A 248 -27.90 -6.20 -7.49
C LEU A 248 -28.73 -6.95 -6.43
N ARG A 249 -28.49 -8.25 -6.22
CA ARG A 249 -29.08 -9.00 -5.10
C ARG A 249 -28.51 -8.56 -3.75
N TRP A 250 -27.20 -8.31 -3.68
CA TRP A 250 -26.57 -7.84 -2.45
C TRP A 250 -27.03 -6.44 -2.05
N PHE A 251 -27.12 -5.49 -2.98
CA PHE A 251 -27.60 -4.13 -2.69
C PHE A 251 -29.09 -4.09 -2.29
N ARG A 252 -29.96 -4.93 -2.86
CA ARG A 252 -31.36 -5.09 -2.39
C ARG A 252 -31.39 -5.59 -0.94
N ALA A 253 -30.69 -6.68 -0.66
CA ALA A 253 -30.61 -7.24 0.68
C ALA A 253 -29.87 -6.34 1.69
N LEU A 254 -29.05 -5.40 1.25
CA LEU A 254 -28.52 -4.32 2.09
C LEU A 254 -29.61 -3.29 2.40
N ARG A 255 -30.32 -2.79 1.39
CA ARG A 255 -31.37 -1.79 1.56
C ARG A 255 -32.46 -2.30 2.51
N GLU A 256 -32.94 -3.52 2.31
CA GLU A 256 -33.91 -4.22 3.19
C GLU A 256 -33.43 -4.27 4.66
N ARG A 257 -32.12 -4.47 4.91
CA ARG A 257 -31.56 -4.46 6.27
C ARG A 257 -31.50 -3.07 6.87
N VAL A 258 -31.17 -2.05 6.08
CA VAL A 258 -31.09 -0.65 6.53
C VAL A 258 -32.50 -0.07 6.75
N GLU A 259 -33.48 -0.44 5.92
CA GLU A 259 -34.91 -0.19 6.14
C GLU A 259 -35.35 -0.75 7.51
N ALA A 260 -34.91 -1.98 7.86
CA ALA A 260 -35.22 -2.66 9.11
C ALA A 260 -34.42 -2.18 10.34
N LEU A 261 -33.40 -1.32 10.19
CA LEU A 261 -32.75 -0.68 11.32
C LEU A 261 -33.69 0.34 11.98
N ARG A 262 -33.73 0.28 13.31
CA ARG A 262 -34.42 1.21 14.22
C ARG A 262 -33.39 2.02 15.00
#